data_AF-A0A497SKS7-F1
#
_entry.id   AF-A0A497SKS7-F1
#
_cell.length_a   1.000
_cell.length_b   1.000
_cell.length_c   1.000
_cell.angle_alpha   90.00
_cell.angle_beta   90.00
_cell.angle_gamma   90.00
#
_symmetry.space_group_name_H-M   'P 1'
#
loop_
_entity.id
_entity.type
_entity.pdbx_description
1 polymer ?
#
loop_
_entity_poly.entity_id
_entity_poly.type
_entity_poly.pdbx_seq_one_letter_code
_entity_poly.pdbx_strand_id
1 'polypeptide(L)'
;MNKVFKKTRDLVLPGELVVESMDYLPGRNCFREGNGIYSKRLGLVYFKGRVVEVVPLAGPYIPEVGDMVIGEIKEVQYSGWIVDINSPYQAFLPISGIREFVDSLKTDISKIYNTGDVIYGKISVVSALKTIYISMKEPQTRKFSGGRIVEISPVKVPRLIGKGGSMINLIKNKTKCRISVGQNGRIWLQGEKEELAVKAIMMVNEKSHTTGLTEAVERLLDRGE
;
A
#
# COMPACT_ATOMS: atom_id res chain seq x y z
N MET A 1 35.96 7.09 13.05
CA MET A 1 35.72 8.10 11.99
C MET A 1 34.35 7.85 11.42
N ASN A 2 33.50 8.87 11.31
CA ASN A 2 32.19 8.76 10.67
C ASN A 2 32.35 9.00 9.17
N LYS A 3 32.07 8.00 8.33
CA LYS A 3 32.12 8.12 6.88
C LYS A 3 30.74 7.84 6.28
N VAL A 4 30.19 8.83 5.58
CA VAL A 4 28.93 8.71 4.84
C VAL A 4 29.27 8.53 3.37
N PHE A 5 28.92 7.37 2.79
CA PHE A 5 29.25 7.01 1.42
C PHE A 5 28.14 7.38 0.42
N LYS A 6 26.90 7.48 0.90
CA LYS A 6 25.73 7.79 0.08
C LYS A 6 24.92 8.93 0.67
N LYS A 7 24.32 9.74 -0.20
CA LYS A 7 23.42 10.84 0.15
C LYS A 7 21.96 10.42 -0.07
N THR A 8 21.04 11.20 0.50
CA THR A 8 19.60 11.01 0.26
C THR A 8 19.30 11.08 -1.24
N ARG A 9 18.52 10.11 -1.74
CA ARG A 9 18.17 9.83 -3.15
C ARG A 9 19.26 9.21 -4.00
N ASP A 10 20.39 8.80 -3.43
CA ASP A 10 21.33 7.97 -4.17
C ASP A 10 20.77 6.56 -4.36
N LEU A 11 21.01 6.01 -5.54
CA LEU A 11 20.72 4.61 -5.85
C LEU A 11 21.70 3.70 -5.12
N VAL A 12 21.17 2.62 -4.54
CA VAL A 12 21.96 1.58 -3.88
C VAL A 12 21.54 0.19 -4.32
N LEU A 13 22.53 -0.69 -4.44
CA LEU A 13 22.36 -2.11 -4.67
C LEU A 13 22.25 -2.88 -3.35
N PRO A 14 21.64 -4.08 -3.33
CA PRO A 14 21.73 -4.97 -2.17
C PRO A 14 23.19 -5.27 -1.81
N GLY A 15 23.54 -5.18 -0.53
CA GLY A 15 24.90 -5.36 -0.02
C GLY A 15 25.79 -4.11 -0.11
N GLU A 16 25.31 -3.02 -0.69
CA GLU A 16 26.12 -1.79 -0.81
C GLU A 16 26.17 -1.01 0.51
N LEU A 17 27.38 -0.54 0.88
CA LEU A 17 27.63 0.24 2.08
C LEU A 17 27.10 1.67 1.91
N VAL A 18 26.26 2.10 2.85
CA VAL A 18 25.62 3.42 2.84
C VAL A 18 26.36 4.38 3.77
N VAL A 19 26.64 3.92 4.99
CA VAL A 19 27.29 4.67 6.06
C VAL A 19 28.16 3.75 6.89
N GLU A 20 29.34 4.21 7.27
CA GLU A 20 30.20 3.59 8.28
C GLU A 20 30.27 4.51 9.50
N SER A 21 29.39 4.26 10.46
CA SER A 21 29.28 5.00 11.71
C SER A 21 28.29 4.32 12.67
N MET A 22 28.60 4.40 13.96
CA MET A 22 27.71 3.95 15.03
C MET A 22 26.65 5.00 15.40
N ASP A 23 26.79 6.24 14.93
CA ASP A 23 25.84 7.33 15.22
C ASP A 23 24.55 7.22 14.42
N TYR A 24 24.54 6.42 13.36
CA TYR A 24 23.36 6.14 12.56
C TYR A 24 22.69 4.84 13.00
N LEU A 25 21.41 4.67 12.67
CA LEU A 25 20.67 3.45 12.95
C LEU A 25 20.16 2.84 11.63
N PRO A 26 20.27 1.51 11.43
CA PRO A 26 19.69 0.85 10.28
C PRO A 26 18.16 0.88 10.41
N GLY A 27 17.51 1.58 9.49
CA GLY A 27 16.06 1.59 9.36
C GLY A 27 15.54 0.56 8.36
N ARG A 28 14.42 0.87 7.71
CA ARG A 28 13.77 -0.03 6.74
C ARG A 28 14.71 -0.39 5.59
N ASN A 29 14.69 -1.67 5.22
CA ASN A 29 15.52 -2.24 4.15
C ASN A 29 17.03 -2.02 4.32
N CYS A 30 17.50 -1.80 5.54
CA CYS A 30 18.92 -1.75 5.89
C CYS A 30 19.26 -2.84 6.92
N PHE A 31 20.54 -3.19 7.03
CA PHE A 31 21.09 -3.94 8.17
C PHE A 31 22.43 -3.34 8.58
N ARG A 32 22.85 -3.67 9.80
CA ARG A 32 24.18 -3.34 10.31
C ARG A 32 25.04 -4.59 10.31
N GLU A 33 26.29 -4.42 9.88
CA GLU A 33 27.36 -5.40 10.01
C GLU A 33 28.62 -4.65 10.46
N GLY A 34 29.10 -4.97 11.66
CA GLY A 34 30.12 -4.17 12.35
C GLY A 34 29.69 -2.70 12.50
N ASN A 35 30.52 -1.79 12.02
CA ASN A 35 30.26 -0.34 12.04
C ASN A 35 29.56 0.16 10.76
N GLY A 36 29.32 -0.72 9.78
CA GLY A 36 28.71 -0.39 8.50
C GLY A 36 27.20 -0.61 8.49
N ILE A 37 26.47 0.26 7.81
CA ILE A 37 25.06 0.09 7.45
C ILE A 37 24.98 -0.18 5.95
N TYR A 38 24.37 -1.31 5.60
CA TYR A 38 24.27 -1.83 4.24
C TYR A 38 22.82 -1.91 3.78
N SER A 39 22.59 -1.82 2.48
CA SER A 39 21.28 -1.97 1.89
C SER A 39 20.87 -3.45 1.76
N LYS A 40 19.60 -3.78 2.04
CA LYS A 40 19.00 -5.11 1.78
C LYS A 40 18.39 -5.22 0.39
N ARG A 41 18.10 -4.09 -0.27
CA ARG A 41 17.29 -4.04 -1.52
C ARG A 41 17.81 -3.00 -2.48
N LEU A 42 17.52 -3.19 -3.77
CA LEU A 42 17.69 -2.15 -4.78
C LEU A 42 16.72 -0.99 -4.48
N GLY A 43 17.26 0.22 -4.26
CA GLY A 43 16.43 1.34 -3.81
C GLY A 43 17.14 2.68 -3.76
N LEU A 44 16.40 3.69 -3.28
CA LEU A 44 16.91 5.03 -3.01
C LEU A 44 17.13 5.20 -1.51
N VAL A 45 18.31 5.70 -1.13
CA VAL A 45 18.64 5.96 0.28
C VAL A 45 17.90 7.20 0.78
N TYR A 46 17.40 7.14 2.01
CA TYR A 46 16.82 8.27 2.71
C TYR A 46 17.33 8.35 4.14
N PHE A 47 17.81 9.54 4.51
CA PHE A 47 18.19 9.86 5.89
C PHE A 47 17.04 10.56 6.60
N LYS A 48 16.47 9.93 7.62
CA LYS A 48 15.50 10.53 8.54
C LYS A 48 16.19 10.79 9.87
N GLY A 49 16.77 11.98 10.01
CA GLY A 49 17.65 12.29 11.14
C GLY A 49 18.85 11.35 11.14
N ARG A 50 18.93 10.48 12.14
CA ARG A 50 19.99 9.45 12.28
C ARG A 50 19.58 8.07 11.76
N VAL A 51 18.34 7.89 11.30
CA VAL A 51 17.87 6.61 10.76
C VAL A 51 18.11 6.57 9.25
N VAL A 52 18.77 5.53 8.77
CA VAL A 52 19.06 5.29 7.35
C VAL A 52 18.07 4.27 6.81
N GLU A 53 17.25 4.66 5.85
CA GLU A 53 16.27 3.78 5.21
C GLU A 53 16.54 3.68 3.72
N VAL A 54 16.17 2.54 3.12
CA VAL A 54 16.15 2.37 1.67
C VAL A 54 14.71 2.21 1.21
N VAL A 55 14.27 3.12 0.34
CA VAL A 55 12.97 3.01 -0.33
C VAL A 55 13.18 2.12 -1.56
N PRO A 56 12.58 0.92 -1.60
CA PRO A 56 12.81 -0.02 -2.69
C PRO A 56 12.23 0.54 -4.00
N LEU A 57 12.82 0.17 -5.14
CA LEU A 57 12.27 0.52 -6.46
C LEU A 57 11.23 -0.49 -6.97
N ALA A 58 11.25 -1.70 -6.42
CA ALA A 58 10.32 -2.77 -6.75
C ALA A 58 10.14 -3.72 -5.56
N GLY A 59 9.09 -4.53 -5.61
CA GLY A 59 8.82 -5.58 -4.63
C GLY A 59 7.35 -5.70 -4.27
N PRO A 60 6.99 -6.79 -3.57
CA PRO A 60 5.64 -6.99 -3.08
C PRO A 60 5.32 -6.02 -1.94
N TYR A 61 4.04 -5.86 -1.66
CA TYR A 61 3.57 -5.16 -0.49
C TYR A 61 4.01 -5.91 0.77
N ILE A 62 4.60 -5.20 1.74
CA ILE A 62 4.92 -5.74 3.06
C ILE A 62 3.98 -5.05 4.06
N PRO A 63 3.06 -5.80 4.68
CA PRO A 63 2.05 -5.25 5.58
C PRO A 63 2.65 -4.57 6.81
N GLU A 64 2.18 -3.36 7.11
CA GLU A 64 2.55 -2.60 8.31
C GLU A 64 1.30 -2.20 9.12
N VAL A 65 1.47 -2.14 10.44
CA VAL A 65 0.39 -1.68 11.32
C VAL A 65 0.02 -0.25 10.97
N GLY A 66 -1.26 0.01 10.75
CA GLY A 66 -1.78 1.32 10.37
C GLY A 66 -2.17 1.44 8.90
N ASP A 67 -1.68 0.55 8.04
CA ASP A 67 -1.94 0.61 6.61
C ASP A 67 -3.41 0.34 6.29
N MET A 68 -3.96 1.14 5.39
CA MET A 68 -5.26 0.90 4.77
C MET A 68 -5.07 0.06 3.51
N VAL A 69 -5.77 -1.06 3.41
CA VAL A 69 -5.62 -2.04 2.31
C VAL A 69 -6.96 -2.46 1.75
N ILE A 70 -6.97 -2.82 0.47
CA ILE A 70 -8.12 -3.42 -0.20
C ILE A 70 -7.89 -4.92 -0.27
N GLY A 71 -8.70 -5.70 0.44
CA GLY A 71 -8.59 -7.15 0.52
C GLY A 71 -9.78 -7.85 -0.13
N GLU A 72 -9.57 -9.08 -0.59
CA GLU A 72 -10.61 -9.97 -1.09
C GLU A 72 -10.76 -11.15 -0.12
N ILE A 73 -12.00 -11.45 0.29
CA ILE A 73 -12.29 -12.60 1.16
C ILE A 73 -12.06 -13.88 0.38
N LYS A 74 -11.10 -14.70 0.82
CA LYS A 74 -10.81 -16.01 0.21
C LYS A 74 -11.57 -17.14 0.88
N GLU A 75 -11.75 -17.06 2.20
CA GLU A 75 -12.37 -18.11 2.97
C GLU A 75 -13.13 -17.53 4.17
N VAL A 76 -14.28 -18.12 4.46
CA VAL A 76 -15.08 -17.84 5.67
C VAL A 76 -14.81 -18.94 6.67
N GLN A 77 -14.42 -18.57 7.89
CA GLN A 77 -14.16 -19.48 9.00
C GLN A 77 -15.08 -19.16 10.18
N TYR A 78 -15.20 -20.09 11.13
CA TYR A 78 -16.03 -19.90 12.32
C TYR A 78 -15.57 -18.73 13.20
N SER A 79 -14.28 -18.39 13.19
CA SER A 79 -13.71 -17.33 14.02
C SER A 79 -13.51 -15.99 13.27
N GLY A 80 -13.78 -15.95 11.96
CA GLY A 80 -13.50 -14.79 11.12
C GLY A 80 -13.30 -15.14 9.65
N TRP A 81 -12.55 -14.31 8.93
CA TRP A 81 -12.35 -14.45 7.49
C TRP A 81 -10.88 -14.41 7.11
N ILE A 82 -10.47 -15.29 6.19
CA ILE A 82 -9.17 -15.17 5.53
C ILE A 82 -9.31 -14.17 4.38
N VAL A 83 -8.42 -13.19 4.36
CA VAL A 83 -8.41 -12.08 3.43
C VAL A 83 -7.09 -12.07 2.66
N ASP A 84 -7.19 -12.13 1.34
CA ASP A 84 -6.06 -11.85 0.47
C ASP A 84 -5.87 -10.34 0.34
N ILE A 85 -4.68 -9.87 0.74
CA ILE A 85 -4.29 -8.47 0.71
C ILE A 85 -3.20 -8.19 -0.31
N ASN A 86 -3.01 -9.01 -1.34
CA ASN A 86 -1.95 -8.83 -2.35
C ASN A 86 -0.55 -8.70 -1.73
N SER A 87 -0.29 -9.56 -0.76
CA SER A 87 0.99 -9.63 -0.05
C SER A 87 1.47 -11.09 0.00
N PRO A 88 2.75 -11.35 0.31
CA PRO A 88 3.25 -12.71 0.48
C PRO A 88 2.54 -13.49 1.61
N TYR A 89 1.83 -12.78 2.48
CA TYR A 89 1.10 -13.32 3.61
C TYR A 89 -0.40 -13.06 3.46
N GLN A 90 -1.21 -14.02 3.90
CA GLN A 90 -2.64 -13.82 4.06
C GLN A 90 -2.91 -13.05 5.36
N ALA A 91 -4.02 -12.32 5.37
CA ALA A 91 -4.50 -11.64 6.56
C ALA A 91 -5.76 -12.32 7.10
N PHE A 92 -6.04 -12.11 8.37
CA PHE A 92 -7.22 -12.62 9.04
C PHE A 92 -8.05 -11.47 9.60
N LEU A 93 -9.33 -11.43 9.29
CA LEU A 93 -10.30 -10.51 9.87
C LEU A 93 -11.06 -11.27 10.97
N PRO A 94 -10.78 -11.03 12.26
CA PRO A 94 -11.55 -11.66 13.32
C PRO A 94 -12.96 -11.04 13.43
N ILE A 95 -13.92 -11.78 13.97
CA ILE A 95 -15.26 -11.25 14.31
C ILE A 95 -15.16 -10.05 15.25
N SER A 96 -14.19 -10.06 16.18
CA SER A 96 -13.95 -8.92 17.05
C SER A 96 -13.45 -7.68 16.31
N GLY A 97 -13.03 -7.81 15.05
CA GLY A 97 -12.52 -6.75 14.19
C GLY A 97 -13.59 -6.04 13.37
N ILE A 98 -14.84 -6.50 13.39
CA ILE A 98 -15.95 -5.83 12.70
C ILE A 98 -16.73 -4.90 13.63
N ARG A 99 -17.54 -4.01 13.04
CA ARG A 99 -18.39 -3.05 13.77
C ARG A 99 -19.72 -3.64 14.20
N GLU A 100 -20.28 -4.48 13.34
CA GLU A 100 -21.57 -5.10 13.59
C GLU A 100 -21.44 -6.06 14.76
N PHE A 101 -22.39 -6.00 15.68
CA PHE A 101 -22.46 -6.98 16.75
C PHE A 101 -22.97 -8.28 16.16
N VAL A 102 -22.13 -9.31 16.17
CA VAL A 102 -22.48 -10.63 15.68
C VAL A 102 -22.54 -11.57 16.86
N ASP A 103 -23.74 -12.07 17.12
CA ASP A 103 -23.91 -13.21 18.02
C ASP A 103 -23.46 -14.47 17.26
N SER A 104 -22.24 -14.94 17.54
CA SER A 104 -21.63 -16.10 16.90
C SER A 104 -22.43 -17.40 17.10
N LEU A 105 -23.38 -17.43 18.05
CA LEU A 105 -24.23 -18.59 18.33
C LEU A 105 -25.55 -18.57 17.54
N LYS A 106 -25.94 -17.44 16.94
CA LYS A 106 -27.23 -17.27 16.24
C LYS A 106 -27.11 -16.84 14.79
N THR A 107 -25.99 -16.22 14.41
CA THR A 107 -25.81 -15.64 13.08
C THR A 107 -24.73 -16.38 12.32
N ASP A 108 -25.09 -16.90 11.14
CA ASP A 108 -24.12 -17.43 10.19
C ASP A 108 -23.22 -16.28 9.69
N ILE A 109 -21.94 -16.37 10.03
CA ILE A 109 -20.90 -15.36 9.76
C ILE A 109 -20.74 -15.12 8.25
N SER A 110 -21.07 -16.13 7.44
CA SER A 110 -21.08 -16.05 5.97
C SER A 110 -22.01 -14.96 5.45
N LYS A 111 -23.07 -14.60 6.19
CA LYS A 111 -24.04 -13.57 5.75
C LYS A 111 -23.46 -12.16 5.72
N ILE A 112 -22.34 -11.91 6.41
CA ILE A 112 -21.73 -10.58 6.53
C ILE A 112 -20.74 -10.38 5.37
N TYR A 113 -19.77 -11.29 5.30
CA TYR A 113 -18.83 -11.38 4.20
C TYR A 113 -18.78 -12.81 3.67
N ASN A 114 -18.98 -12.94 2.36
CA ASN A 114 -18.86 -14.16 1.59
C ASN A 114 -17.53 -14.18 0.84
N THR A 115 -17.14 -15.38 0.41
CA THR A 115 -16.00 -15.56 -0.50
C THR A 115 -16.17 -14.71 -1.76
N GLY A 116 -15.10 -14.01 -2.16
CA GLY A 116 -15.08 -13.08 -3.29
C GLY A 116 -15.49 -11.64 -2.94
N ASP A 117 -16.01 -11.39 -1.72
CA ASP A 117 -16.29 -10.02 -1.29
C ASP A 117 -15.01 -9.21 -1.15
N VAL A 118 -15.10 -7.92 -1.46
CA VAL A 118 -13.96 -7.00 -1.38
C VAL A 118 -14.18 -6.02 -0.24
N ILE A 119 -13.19 -5.90 0.64
CA ILE A 119 -13.21 -5.04 1.81
C ILE A 119 -12.10 -4.00 1.76
N TYR A 120 -12.39 -2.83 2.32
CA TYR A 120 -11.40 -1.82 2.65
C TYR A 120 -11.17 -1.82 4.16
N GLY A 121 -10.04 -2.36 4.59
CA GLY A 121 -9.72 -2.61 5.98
C GLY A 121 -8.40 -1.96 6.40
N LYS A 122 -8.21 -1.81 7.71
CA LYS A 122 -6.94 -1.34 8.27
C LYS A 122 -6.17 -2.52 8.88
N ILE A 123 -4.87 -2.58 8.66
CA ILE A 123 -4.02 -3.54 9.36
C ILE A 123 -3.87 -3.09 10.81
N SER A 124 -4.40 -3.90 11.72
CA SER A 124 -4.41 -3.62 13.16
C SER A 124 -3.20 -4.21 13.86
N VAL A 125 -2.79 -5.41 13.46
CA VAL A 125 -1.69 -6.14 14.09
C VAL A 125 -0.86 -6.85 13.02
N VAL A 126 0.46 -6.78 13.18
CA VAL A 126 1.41 -7.61 12.44
C VAL A 126 2.30 -8.30 13.47
N SER A 127 2.13 -9.62 13.61
CA SER A 127 2.89 -10.47 14.51
C SER A 127 4.34 -10.67 14.03
N ALA A 128 5.25 -11.01 14.95
CA ALA A 128 6.61 -11.44 14.61
C ALA A 128 6.61 -12.68 13.69
N LEU A 129 5.61 -13.55 13.83
CA LEU A 129 5.39 -14.73 12.96
C LEU A 129 4.68 -14.40 11.64
N LYS A 130 4.55 -13.11 11.29
CA LYS A 130 3.88 -12.63 10.07
C LYS A 130 2.40 -12.99 9.96
N THR A 131 1.75 -13.30 11.07
CA THR A 131 0.29 -13.29 11.18
C THR A 131 -0.21 -11.84 11.13
N ILE A 132 -1.18 -11.56 10.28
CA ILE A 132 -1.68 -10.21 10.04
C ILE A 132 -3.16 -10.17 10.39
N TYR A 133 -3.57 -9.19 11.19
CA TYR A 133 -4.98 -8.94 11.48
C TYR A 133 -5.49 -7.67 10.81
N ILE A 134 -6.70 -7.75 10.28
CA ILE A 134 -7.43 -6.62 9.70
C ILE A 134 -8.52 -6.18 10.69
N SER A 135 -8.76 -4.87 10.76
CA SER A 135 -9.86 -4.24 11.46
C SER A 135 -10.75 -3.49 10.46
N MET A 136 -12.06 -3.57 10.70
CA MET A 136 -13.12 -2.85 10.01
C MET A 136 -13.83 -1.85 10.95
N LYS A 137 -13.17 -1.45 12.05
CA LYS A 137 -13.71 -0.52 13.04
C LYS A 137 -13.53 0.94 12.68
N GLU A 138 -12.60 1.25 11.79
CA GLU A 138 -12.21 2.61 11.46
C GLU A 138 -13.22 3.32 10.55
N PRO A 139 -13.46 4.64 10.70
CA PRO A 139 -14.47 5.39 9.93
C PRO A 139 -14.41 5.18 8.41
N GLN A 140 -13.20 4.97 7.89
CA GLN A 140 -12.93 4.82 6.47
C GLN A 140 -13.18 3.41 5.94
N THR A 141 -13.26 2.38 6.81
CA THR A 141 -13.38 0.99 6.38
C THR A 141 -14.80 0.66 5.93
N ARG A 142 -14.92 -0.16 4.89
CA ARG A 142 -16.21 -0.53 4.30
C ARG A 142 -16.09 -1.77 3.42
N LYS A 143 -17.20 -2.45 3.19
CA LYS A 143 -17.37 -3.38 2.08
C LYS A 143 -17.52 -2.59 0.78
N PHE A 144 -16.87 -3.03 -0.30
CA PHE A 144 -17.12 -2.50 -1.63
C PHE A 144 -18.23 -3.32 -2.31
N SER A 145 -19.20 -2.62 -2.89
CA SER A 145 -20.25 -3.21 -3.70
C SER A 145 -20.15 -2.65 -5.12
N GLY A 146 -19.86 -3.52 -6.09
CA GLY A 146 -19.61 -3.13 -7.48
C GLY A 146 -18.31 -2.36 -7.69
N GLY A 147 -18.22 -1.66 -8.82
CA GLY A 147 -17.00 -0.96 -9.26
C GLY A 147 -15.93 -1.92 -9.80
N ARG A 148 -14.72 -1.38 -10.00
CA ARG A 148 -13.59 -2.10 -10.59
C ARG A 148 -12.36 -1.99 -9.71
N ILE A 149 -11.59 -3.07 -9.64
CA ILE A 149 -10.28 -3.09 -8.98
C ILE A 149 -9.20 -3.03 -10.04
N VAL A 150 -8.20 -2.19 -9.80
CA VAL A 150 -6.98 -2.07 -10.59
C VAL A 150 -5.81 -2.34 -9.65
N GLU A 151 -4.85 -3.12 -10.13
CA GLU A 151 -3.63 -3.43 -9.41
C GLU A 151 -2.45 -2.65 -10.00
N ILE A 152 -1.68 -2.03 -9.12
CA ILE A 152 -0.41 -1.36 -9.45
C ILE A 152 0.68 -1.88 -8.52
N SER A 153 1.93 -1.57 -8.87
CA SER A 153 3.03 -1.86 -7.95
C SER A 153 2.83 -1.11 -6.62
N PRO A 154 2.87 -1.79 -5.46
CA PRO A 154 2.71 -1.16 -4.14
C PRO A 154 3.71 -0.01 -3.90
N VAL A 155 4.92 -0.15 -4.44
CA VAL A 155 5.98 0.86 -4.38
C VAL A 155 5.58 2.18 -5.03
N LYS A 156 4.67 2.15 -6.00
CA LYS A 156 4.21 3.33 -6.75
C LYS A 156 2.94 3.96 -6.17
N VAL A 157 2.33 3.36 -5.14
CA VAL A 157 1.14 3.90 -4.46
C VAL A 157 1.38 5.32 -3.91
N PRO A 158 2.49 5.63 -3.20
CA PRO A 158 2.74 7.00 -2.75
C PRO A 158 2.84 8.02 -3.88
N ARG A 159 3.36 7.60 -5.04
CA ARG A 159 3.45 8.43 -6.25
C ARG A 159 2.08 8.69 -6.85
N LEU A 160 1.20 7.69 -6.86
CA LEU A 160 -0.19 7.85 -7.30
C LEU A 160 -0.97 8.80 -6.39
N ILE A 161 -0.80 8.72 -5.07
CA ILE A 161 -1.42 9.66 -4.12
C ILE A 161 -0.93 11.08 -4.40
N GLY A 162 0.38 11.25 -4.63
CA GLY A 162 1.00 12.56 -4.80
C GLY A 162 1.14 13.30 -3.47
N LYS A 163 1.87 14.42 -3.48
CA LYS A 163 2.08 15.23 -2.27
C LYS A 163 0.73 15.75 -1.76
N GLY A 164 0.34 15.35 -0.55
CA GLY A 164 -0.95 15.74 0.05
C GLY A 164 -2.19 15.23 -0.67
N GLY A 165 -2.07 14.19 -1.53
CA GLY A 165 -3.21 13.67 -2.29
C GLY A 165 -3.53 14.41 -3.58
N SER A 166 -2.64 15.31 -4.05
CA SER A 166 -2.90 16.16 -5.23
C SER A 166 -3.25 15.37 -6.49
N MET A 167 -2.55 14.28 -6.76
CA MET A 167 -2.72 13.48 -7.98
C MET A 167 -4.03 12.68 -7.96
N ILE A 168 -4.35 12.03 -6.85
CA ILE A 168 -5.64 11.33 -6.72
C ILE A 168 -6.81 12.31 -6.81
N ASN A 169 -6.70 13.48 -6.17
CA ASN A 169 -7.77 14.47 -6.21
C ASN A 169 -7.97 15.02 -7.63
N LEU A 170 -6.89 15.22 -8.39
CA LEU A 170 -6.98 15.59 -9.81
C LEU A 170 -7.76 14.55 -10.62
N ILE A 171 -7.39 13.26 -10.49
CA ILE A 171 -8.08 12.17 -11.20
C ILE A 171 -9.55 12.09 -10.76
N LYS A 172 -9.84 12.16 -9.44
CA LYS A 172 -11.21 12.16 -8.91
C LYS A 172 -12.05 13.30 -9.48
N ASN A 173 -11.53 14.51 -9.50
CA ASN A 173 -12.27 15.70 -9.94
C ASN A 173 -12.56 15.65 -11.44
N LYS A 174 -11.60 15.21 -12.27
CA LYS A 174 -11.75 15.14 -13.73
C LYS A 174 -12.62 13.97 -14.18
N THR A 175 -12.50 12.81 -13.53
CA THR A 175 -13.25 11.59 -13.89
C THR A 175 -14.59 11.46 -13.17
N LYS A 176 -14.84 12.29 -12.14
CA LYS A 176 -15.98 12.20 -11.22
C LYS A 176 -16.16 10.80 -10.60
N CYS A 177 -15.08 10.02 -10.53
CA CYS A 177 -15.10 8.66 -9.98
C CYS A 177 -14.76 8.67 -8.48
N ARG A 178 -15.38 7.76 -7.73
CA ARG A 178 -14.99 7.45 -6.36
C ARG A 178 -13.78 6.53 -6.41
N ILE A 179 -12.68 6.97 -5.80
CA ILE A 179 -11.40 6.24 -5.81
C ILE A 179 -10.95 5.99 -4.37
N SER A 180 -10.68 4.72 -4.06
CA SER A 180 -10.07 4.26 -2.82
C SER A 180 -8.75 3.55 -3.15
N VAL A 181 -7.66 3.92 -2.47
CA VAL A 181 -6.33 3.40 -2.75
C VAL A 181 -5.82 2.65 -1.52
N GLY A 182 -5.52 1.37 -1.68
CA GLY A 182 -4.84 0.56 -0.68
C GLY A 182 -3.32 0.66 -0.80
N GLN A 183 -2.60 0.63 0.34
CA GLN A 183 -1.14 0.58 0.36
C GLN A 183 -0.59 -0.70 -0.29
N ASN A 184 -1.43 -1.73 -0.40
CA ASN A 184 -1.14 -2.99 -1.07
C ASN A 184 -1.19 -2.94 -2.60
N GLY A 185 -1.29 -1.75 -3.21
CA GLY A 185 -1.30 -1.59 -4.66
C GLY A 185 -2.65 -1.90 -5.32
N ARG A 186 -3.67 -2.31 -4.54
CA ARG A 186 -5.04 -2.45 -5.04
C ARG A 186 -5.77 -1.12 -4.93
N ILE A 187 -6.43 -0.74 -6.01
CA ILE A 187 -7.18 0.51 -6.14
C ILE A 187 -8.59 0.16 -6.57
N TRP A 188 -9.57 0.62 -5.82
CA TRP A 188 -10.98 0.47 -6.16
C TRP A 188 -11.52 1.78 -6.77
N LEU A 189 -12.26 1.63 -7.86
CA LEU A 189 -12.81 2.71 -8.68
C LEU A 189 -14.30 2.43 -8.91
N GLN A 190 -15.13 3.48 -8.81
CA GLN A 190 -16.53 3.41 -9.22
C GLN A 190 -16.99 4.76 -9.74
N GLY A 191 -17.58 4.80 -10.93
CA GLY A 191 -18.11 6.04 -11.50
C GLY A 191 -18.54 5.92 -12.96
N GLU A 192 -18.74 7.05 -13.63
CA GLU A 192 -19.14 7.08 -15.04
C GLU A 192 -17.94 6.89 -15.98
N LYS A 193 -16.84 7.60 -15.73
CA LYS A 193 -15.62 7.57 -16.55
C LYS A 193 -14.55 6.62 -16.00
N GLU A 194 -14.95 5.40 -15.63
CA GLU A 194 -14.03 4.42 -15.03
C GLU A 194 -12.84 4.10 -15.94
N GLU A 195 -13.08 3.97 -17.24
CA GLU A 195 -12.03 3.58 -18.18
C GLU A 195 -10.92 4.63 -18.34
N LEU A 196 -11.28 5.91 -18.29
CA LEU A 196 -10.31 7.02 -18.26
C LEU A 196 -9.52 7.04 -16.96
N ALA A 197 -10.18 6.78 -15.83
CA ALA A 197 -9.50 6.68 -14.53
C ALA A 197 -8.50 5.52 -14.50
N VAL A 198 -8.88 4.35 -15.04
CA VAL A 198 -7.99 3.18 -15.19
C VAL A 198 -6.78 3.53 -16.06
N LYS A 199 -7.00 4.16 -17.23
CA LYS A 199 -5.90 4.59 -18.12
C LYS A 199 -4.94 5.56 -17.44
N ALA A 200 -5.47 6.54 -16.71
CA ALA A 200 -4.65 7.50 -15.96
C ALA A 200 -3.81 6.80 -14.87
N ILE A 201 -4.40 5.88 -14.10
CA ILE A 201 -3.71 5.12 -13.06
C ILE A 201 -2.60 4.24 -13.66
N MET A 202 -2.88 3.56 -14.77
CA MET A 202 -1.90 2.73 -15.47
C MET A 202 -0.76 3.56 -16.05
N MET A 203 -1.06 4.74 -16.60
CA MET A 203 -0.02 5.67 -17.07
C MET A 203 0.90 6.12 -15.93
N VAL A 204 0.35 6.36 -14.73
CA VAL A 204 1.15 6.70 -13.53
C VAL A 204 2.01 5.52 -13.09
N ASN A 205 1.47 4.29 -13.17
CA ASN A 205 2.22 3.08 -12.87
C ASN A 205 3.41 2.92 -13.84
N GLU A 206 3.25 3.16 -15.13
CA GLU A 206 4.34 3.01 -16.11
C GLU A 206 5.37 4.15 -16.04
N LYS A 207 4.91 5.40 -15.94
CA LYS A 207 5.75 6.60 -16.07
C LYS A 207 6.21 7.20 -14.74
N SER A 208 6.22 6.41 -13.66
CA SER A 208 6.50 6.88 -12.29
C SER A 208 7.84 7.61 -12.12
N HIS A 209 8.82 7.31 -12.99
CA HIS A 209 10.18 7.89 -12.95
C HIS A 209 10.31 9.25 -13.66
N THR A 210 9.27 9.69 -14.38
CA THR A 210 9.34 10.91 -15.20
C THR A 210 8.96 12.14 -14.39
N THR A 211 9.72 13.23 -14.56
CA THR A 211 9.34 14.58 -14.12
C THR A 211 8.17 15.11 -15.00
N GLY A 212 7.27 15.92 -14.43
CA GLY A 212 6.11 16.45 -15.18
C GLY A 212 4.93 15.49 -15.36
N LEU A 213 4.89 14.35 -14.64
CA LEU A 213 3.82 13.36 -14.77
C LEU A 213 2.41 13.94 -14.54
N THR A 214 2.27 14.91 -13.64
CA THR A 214 0.97 15.56 -13.35
C THR A 214 0.39 16.23 -14.60
N GLU A 215 1.20 16.98 -15.35
CA GLU A 215 0.75 17.65 -16.59
C GLU A 215 0.43 16.65 -17.69
N ALA A 216 1.18 15.55 -17.77
CA ALA A 216 0.93 14.49 -18.74
C ALA A 216 -0.39 13.76 -18.46
N VAL A 217 -0.72 13.52 -17.19
CA VAL A 217 -1.99 12.94 -16.77
C VAL A 217 -3.14 13.93 -17.01
N GLU A 218 -2.94 15.22 -16.73
CA GLU A 218 -3.93 16.26 -17.00
C GLU A 218 -4.28 16.35 -18.48
N ARG A 219 -3.28 16.40 -19.37
CA ARG A 219 -3.50 16.38 -20.83
C ARG A 219 -4.23 15.12 -21.31
N LEU A 220 -4.00 13.97 -20.68
CA LEU A 220 -4.70 12.74 -21.02
C LEU A 220 -6.17 12.81 -20.59
N LEU A 221 -6.44 13.35 -19.42
CA LEU A 221 -7.79 13.51 -18.89
C LEU A 221 -8.60 14.56 -19.67
N ASP A 222 -7.95 15.60 -20.20
CA ASP A 222 -8.58 16.65 -21.01
C ASP A 222 -8.81 16.22 -22.47
N ARG A 223 -8.00 15.30 -23.01
CA ARG A 223 -8.20 14.73 -24.36
C ARG A 223 -9.23 13.60 -24.42
N GLY A 224 -9.65 13.08 -23.27
CA GLY A 224 -10.60 11.98 -23.14
C GLY A 224 -12.06 12.44 -23.12
N GLU A 225 -12.45 13.29 -24.08
CA GLU A 225 -13.85 13.49 -24.47
C GLU A 225 -14.29 12.43 -25.47
#